data_AF-A0A0L8HJ49-F1
#
_entry.id   AF-A0A0L8HJ49-F1
#
_cell.length_a   1.000
_cell.length_b   1.000
_cell.length_c   1.000
_cell.angle_alpha   90.00
_cell.angle_beta   90.00
_cell.angle_gamma   90.00
#
_symmetry.space_group_name_H-M   'P 1'
#
loop_
_entity.id
_entity.type
_entity.pdbx_description
1 polymer ?
#
loop_
_entity_poly.entity_id
_entity_poly.type
_entity_poly.pdbx_seq_one_letter_code
_entity_poly.pdbx_strand_id
1 'polypeptide(L)' 'YIEGLNSNSRCVSDWNKTLTATPETVSTQSEKRLPTHWMSHGSNYHGSITNALWALRDLMLKDTLNITRTLPFDDLCK' A
#
# COMPACT_ATOMS: atom_id res chain seq x y z
N TYR A 1 4.19 14.73 -15.33
CA TYR A 1 2.79 14.95 -14.96
C TYR A 1 2.45 13.95 -13.87
N ILE A 2 2.04 14.43 -12.68
CA ILE A 2 1.56 13.57 -11.59
C ILE A 2 0.05 13.79 -11.54
N GLU A 3 -0.73 12.81 -11.97
CA GLU A 3 -2.19 12.87 -11.89
C GLU A 3 -2.63 13.10 -10.44
N GLY A 4 -3.50 14.07 -10.21
CA GLY A 4 -4.05 14.38 -8.88
C GLY A 4 -3.27 15.40 -8.05
N LEU A 5 -2.06 15.79 -8.47
CA LEU A 5 -1.32 16.88 -7.80
C LEU A 5 -1.97 18.22 -8.13
N ASN A 6 -2.75 18.77 -7.20
CA ASN A 6 -3.36 20.10 -7.30
C ASN A 6 -2.97 20.96 -6.09
N SER A 7 -3.03 22.28 -6.23
CA SER A 7 -2.61 23.23 -5.17
C SER A 7 -3.38 23.06 -3.85
N ASN A 8 -4.56 22.42 -3.88
CA ASN A 8 -5.40 22.17 -2.72
C ASN A 8 -5.17 20.76 -2.12
N SER A 9 -4.45 19.88 -2.81
CA SER A 9 -4.15 18.53 -2.34
C SER A 9 -2.76 18.51 -1.71
N ARG A 10 -2.74 18.43 -0.38
CA ARG A 10 -1.49 18.38 0.40
C ARG A 10 -0.70 17.09 0.18
N CYS A 11 -1.34 16.05 -0.36
CA CYS A 11 -0.76 14.74 -0.59
C CYS A 11 -0.93 14.31 -2.05
N VAL A 12 0.05 13.57 -2.59
CA VAL A 12 -0.01 12.97 -3.93
C VAL A 12 -1.14 11.93 -4.03
N SER A 13 -1.53 11.33 -2.90
CA SER A 13 -2.48 10.23 -2.82
C SER A 13 -3.66 10.57 -1.90
N ASP A 14 -4.86 10.11 -2.26
CA ASP A 14 -6.07 10.19 -1.44
C ASP A 14 -5.98 9.22 -0.24
N TRP A 15 -5.32 9.64 0.83
CA TRP A 15 -5.13 8.79 2.03
C TRP A 15 -6.44 8.26 2.62
N ASN A 16 -7.51 9.06 2.59
CA ASN A 16 -8.81 8.60 3.08
C ASN A 16 -9.32 7.40 2.27
N LYS A 17 -9.22 7.48 0.94
CA LYS A 17 -9.57 6.37 0.04
C LYS A 17 -8.68 5.15 0.27
N THR A 18 -7.37 5.37 0.46
CA THR A 18 -6.43 4.27 0.74
C THR A 18 -6.72 3.57 2.08
N LEU A 19 -7.08 4.32 3.13
CA LEU A 19 -7.35 3.80 4.47
C LEU A 19 -8.71 3.10 4.58
N THR A 20 -9.67 3.49 3.77
CA THR A 20 -11.03 2.90 3.74
C THR A 20 -11.20 1.80 2.72
N ALA A 21 -10.20 1.59 1.86
CA ALA A 21 -10.22 0.56 0.83
C ALA A 21 -10.27 -0.85 1.46
N THR A 22 -11.29 -1.60 1.08
CA THR A 22 -11.49 -3.02 1.35
C THR A 22 -11.48 -3.85 0.05
N PRO A 23 -11.26 -5.17 0.11
CA PRO A 23 -11.33 -6.05 -1.06
C PRO A 23 -12.65 -5.96 -1.84
N GLU A 24 -13.75 -5.56 -1.19
CA GLU A 24 -15.08 -5.44 -1.81
C GLU A 24 -15.28 -4.09 -2.50
N THR A 25 -14.69 -3.02 -1.94
CA THR A 25 -14.83 -1.65 -2.48
C THR A 25 -13.91 -1.36 -3.65
N VAL A 26 -12.80 -2.11 -3.76
CA VAL A 26 -11.82 -1.94 -4.83
C VAL A 26 -12.09 -2.98 -5.91
N SER A 27 -12.45 -2.51 -7.11
CA SER A 27 -12.53 -3.37 -8.28
C SER A 27 -11.15 -3.96 -8.56
N THR A 28 -11.02 -5.27 -8.40
CA THR A 28 -9.81 -6.00 -8.74
C THR A 28 -9.60 -5.89 -10.25
N GLN A 29 -8.51 -5.22 -10.64
CA GLN A 29 -8.07 -5.28 -12.03
C GLN A 29 -7.81 -6.73 -12.42
N SER A 30 -7.87 -7.02 -13.72
CA SER A 30 -7.56 -8.36 -14.21
C SER A 30 -6.22 -8.84 -13.63
N GLU A 31 -6.17 -10.11 -13.24
CA GLU A 31 -5.02 -10.69 -12.52
C GLU A 31 -3.68 -10.48 -13.27
N LYS A 32 -3.75 -10.34 -14.60
CA LYS A 32 -2.62 -10.00 -15.48
C LYS A 32 -1.98 -8.63 -15.22
N ARG A 33 -2.70 -7.70 -14.59
CA ARG A 33 -2.21 -6.36 -14.24
C ARG A 33 -1.74 -6.28 -12.78
N LEU A 34 -1.96 -7.33 -11.99
CA LEU A 34 -1.47 -7.36 -10.63
C LEU A 34 0.05 -7.56 -10.63
N PRO A 35 0.78 -6.93 -9.71
CA PRO A 35 2.23 -7.07 -9.60
C PRO A 35 2.59 -8.41 -8.94
N THR A 36 2.33 -9.50 -9.65
CA THR A 36 2.58 -10.88 -9.19
C THR A 36 4.06 -11.10 -8.85
N HIS A 37 4.97 -10.40 -9.54
CA HIS A 37 6.42 -10.47 -9.33
C HIS A 37 6.91 -10.00 -7.95
N TRP A 38 6.09 -9.25 -7.19
CA TRP A 38 6.44 -8.82 -5.82
C TRP A 38 6.35 -10.00 -4.86
N MET A 39 5.56 -11.00 -5.23
CA MET A 39 5.35 -12.20 -4.46
C MET A 39 6.27 -13.30 -5.00
N SER A 40 7.52 -13.32 -4.53
CA SER A 40 8.52 -14.33 -4.93
C SER A 40 8.06 -15.78 -4.69
N HIS A 41 7.16 -15.98 -3.73
CA HIS A 41 6.58 -17.29 -3.38
C HIS A 41 5.09 -17.39 -3.78
N GLY A 42 4.58 -16.55 -4.69
CA GLY A 42 3.19 -16.64 -5.16
C GLY A 42 2.12 -16.54 -4.06
N SER A 43 0.98 -17.23 -4.27
CA SER A 43 -0.19 -17.24 -3.38
C SER A 43 -0.12 -18.25 -2.23
N ASN A 44 1.03 -18.94 -2.07
CA ASN A 44 1.15 -20.20 -1.35
C ASN A 44 0.64 -20.16 0.10
N TYR A 45 0.66 -18.98 0.75
CA TYR A 45 0.19 -18.79 2.13
C TYR A 45 -1.15 -18.05 2.25
N HIS A 46 -1.63 -17.39 1.20
CA HIS A 46 -2.79 -16.49 1.25
C HIS A 46 -3.96 -16.94 0.35
N GLY A 47 -3.84 -18.09 -0.31
CA GLY A 47 -4.87 -18.70 -1.17
C GLY A 47 -5.04 -18.02 -2.53
N SER A 48 -4.78 -16.71 -2.62
CA SER A 48 -4.77 -15.94 -3.87
C SER A 48 -3.71 -14.85 -3.82
N ILE A 49 -3.18 -14.46 -4.98
CA ILE A 49 -2.22 -13.35 -5.13
C ILE A 49 -2.87 -12.05 -4.68
N THR A 50 -4.16 -11.86 -4.97
CA THR A 50 -4.92 -10.69 -4.52
C THR A 50 -4.92 -10.57 -3.00
N ASN A 51 -5.23 -11.66 -2.28
CA ASN A 51 -5.22 -11.68 -0.82
C ASN A 51 -3.81 -11.41 -0.26
N ALA A 52 -2.79 -11.95 -0.93
CA ALA A 52 -1.41 -11.73 -0.53
C ALA A 52 -0.99 -10.25 -0.69
N LEU A 53 -1.43 -9.59 -1.77
CA LEU A 53 -1.19 -8.17 -1.99
C LEU A 53 -1.93 -7.29 -0.97
N TRP A 54 -3.15 -7.67 -0.57
CA TRP A 54 -3.86 -7.01 0.54
C TRP A 54 -3.09 -7.13 1.85
N ALA A 55 -2.61 -8.32 2.19
CA ALA A 55 -1.79 -8.54 3.38
C ALA A 55 -0.48 -7.73 3.33
N LEU A 56 0.18 -7.69 2.17
CA LEU A 56 1.40 -6.89 1.97
C LEU A 56 1.14 -5.39 2.19
N ARG A 57 0.03 -4.85 1.64
CA ARG A 57 -0.37 -3.46 1.86
C ARG A 57 -0.51 -3.15 3.34
N ASP A 58 -1.26 -3.99 4.06
CA ASP A 58 -1.54 -3.77 5.48
C ASP A 58 -0.28 -3.83 6.33
N LEU A 59 0.64 -4.77 6.00
CA LEU A 59 1.95 -4.86 6.62
C LEU A 59 2.77 -3.58 6.41
N MET A 60 2.91 -3.11 5.17
CA MET A 60 3.72 -1.92 4.88
C MET A 60 3.12 -0.64 5.47
N LEU A 61 1.78 -0.53 5.51
CA LEU A 61 1.10 0.60 6.14
C LEU A 61 1.37 0.62 7.65
N LYS A 62 1.26 -0.55 8.30
CA LYS A 62 1.58 -0.70 9.72
C LYS A 62 3.03 -0.35 9.99
N ASP A 63 3.97 -0.85 9.21
CA ASP A 63 5.40 -0.58 9.40
C ASP A 63 5.72 0.90 9.23
N THR A 64 5.16 1.56 8.22
CA THR A 64 5.34 3.01 7.99
C THR A 64 4.85 3.83 9.19
N LEU A 65 3.65 3.52 9.69
CA LEU A 65 3.07 4.19 10.85
C LEU A 65 3.86 3.88 12.14
N ASN A 66 4.39 2.65 12.25
CA ASN A 66 5.21 2.25 13.39
C ASN A 66 6.56 2.98 13.38
N ILE A 67 7.26 3.01 12.25
CA ILE A 67 8.52 3.74 12.05
C ILE A 67 8.38 5.20 12.47
N THR A 68 7.31 5.86 12.06
CA THR A 68 7.02 7.26 12.43
C THR A 68 6.89 7.45 13.95
N ARG A 69 6.49 6.40 14.68
CA ARG A 69 6.33 6.44 16.14
C ARG A 69 7.58 6.03 16.91
N THR A 70 8.37 5.10 16.37
CA THR A 70 9.54 4.54 17.05
C THR A 70 10.84 5.24 16.74
N LEU A 71 10.99 5.85 15.55
CA LEU A 71 12.22 6.57 15.20
C LEU A 71 12.03 8.08 15.38
N PRO A 72 12.79 8.74 16.28
CA PRO A 72 12.89 10.19 16.26
C PRO A 72 13.54 10.61 14.93
N PHE A 73 12.96 11.62 14.28
CA PHE A 73 13.43 12.12 12.97
C PHE A 73 14.94 12.48 12.95
N ASP A 74 15.51 12.83 14.10
CA ASP A 74 16.94 13.13 14.30
C ASP A 74 17.88 11.95 13.97
N ASP A 75 17.44 10.71 14.14
CA ASP A 75 18.29 9.52 13.93
C ASP A 75 18.30 9.04 12.46
N LEU A 76 17.45 9.60 11.59
CA LEU A 76 17.41 9.26 10.16
C LEU A 76 18.37 10.09 9.30
N CYS A 77 18.99 11.14 9.85
CA CYS A 77 19.89 12.06 9.13
C CYS A 77 21.37 11.97 9.54
N LYS A 78 21.79 10.87 10.18
CA LYS A 78 23.21 10.59 10.45
C LYS A 78 23.78 9.55 9.50
#